data_AF-A0A6V7P1D4-F1
#
_entry.id   AF-A0A6V7P1D4-F1
#
_cell.length_a   1.000
_cell.length_b   1.000
_cell.length_c   1.000
_cell.angle_alpha   90.00
_cell.angle_beta   90.00
_cell.angle_gamma   90.00
#
_symmetry.space_group_name_H-M   'P 1'
#
loop_
_entity.id
_entity.type
_entity.pdbx_description
1 polymer ?
#
loop_
_entity_poly.entity_id
_entity_poly.type
_entity_poly.pdbx_seq_one_letter_code
_entity_poly.pdbx_strand_id
1 'polypeptide(L)'
;MDSEQLREYAHKMVVDFIADYYKMIESFPVLSQVEPGYHKELLPDSAPSKPENLEDVFDGIRQKIIPGITHRQSPDYFAYYPSNRSTAGFLGEMLSAGFNIVGFSWIASPAATELEMIVLGIFPENYRVLKVDSSSNFALLSEVLSEVISKDLSFGLISFFLYATVGTTSSTAVDLLLKLAKISKILSITCASMLIMHMRAVLVNVESTVIIMAAWRKQIHFE
;
A
#
# COMPACT_ATOMS: atom_id res chain seq x y z
N MET A 1 23.83 5.06 -6.50
CA MET A 1 23.97 5.25 -5.05
C MET A 1 25.29 4.61 -4.67
N ASP A 2 26.15 5.31 -3.93
CA ASP A 2 27.39 4.72 -3.41
C ASP A 2 27.10 3.92 -2.13
N SER A 3 27.74 2.77 -1.95
CA SER A 3 27.43 1.85 -0.84
C SER A 3 28.06 2.29 0.49
N GLU A 4 29.20 2.96 0.46
CA GLU A 4 29.91 3.35 1.69
C GLU A 4 29.41 4.70 2.20
N GLN A 5 29.06 5.64 1.32
CA GLN A 5 28.24 6.81 1.68
C GLN A 5 26.88 6.39 2.26
N LEU A 6 26.19 5.42 1.63
CA LEU A 6 24.94 4.90 2.18
C LEU A 6 25.17 4.32 3.59
N ARG A 7 26.21 3.51 3.78
CA ARG A 7 26.56 2.92 5.08
C ARG A 7 26.84 4.01 6.12
N GLU A 8 27.69 4.97 5.81
CA GLU A 8 28.10 6.04 6.71
C GLU A 8 26.90 6.91 7.15
N TYR A 9 26.14 7.43 6.19
CA TYR A 9 25.01 8.32 6.48
C TYR A 9 23.83 7.57 7.12
N ALA A 10 23.49 6.36 6.66
CA ALA A 10 22.39 5.60 7.25
C ALA A 10 22.69 5.19 8.70
N HIS A 11 23.90 4.74 9.02
CA HIS A 11 24.24 4.42 10.41
C HIS A 11 24.37 5.68 11.27
N LYS A 12 25.33 6.57 10.95
CA LYS A 12 25.72 7.68 11.85
C LYS A 12 24.73 8.83 11.90
N MET A 13 24.01 9.10 10.81
CA MET A 13 23.14 10.28 10.71
C MET A 13 21.65 9.96 10.78
N VAL A 14 21.21 8.80 10.28
CA VAL A 14 19.80 8.38 10.36
C VAL A 14 19.55 7.54 11.61
N VAL A 15 20.21 6.38 11.75
CA VAL A 15 19.89 5.40 12.81
C VAL A 15 20.25 5.92 14.20
N ASP A 16 21.46 6.42 14.40
CA ASP A 16 21.88 6.95 15.70
C ASP A 16 21.03 8.16 16.12
N PHE A 17 20.74 9.08 15.19
CA PHE A 17 19.86 10.24 15.44
C PHE A 17 18.43 9.83 15.84
N ILE A 18 17.83 8.85 15.14
CA ILE A 18 16.48 8.37 15.47
C ILE A 18 16.47 7.64 16.82
N ALA A 19 17.54 6.90 17.14
CA ALA A 19 17.69 6.25 18.44
C ALA A 19 17.81 7.29 19.58
N ASP A 20 18.62 8.33 19.42
CA ASP A 20 18.81 9.39 20.42
C ASP A 20 17.57 10.29 20.54
N TYR A 21 16.92 10.64 19.43
CA TYR A 21 15.62 11.30 19.42
C TYR A 21 14.58 10.54 20.24
N TYR A 22 14.55 9.21 20.16
CA TYR A 22 13.66 8.39 20.98
C TYR A 22 14.08 8.25 22.45
N LYS A 23 15.38 8.36 22.79
CA LYS A 23 15.83 8.48 24.19
C LYS A 23 15.43 9.85 24.79
N MET A 24 15.38 10.88 23.96
CA MET A 24 15.08 12.27 24.36
C MET A 24 13.61 12.67 24.17
N ILE A 25 12.72 11.75 23.77
CA ILE A 25 11.36 12.11 23.31
C ILE A 25 10.51 12.82 24.37
N GLU A 26 10.74 12.50 25.65
CA GLU A 26 10.09 13.11 26.83
C GLU A 26 10.63 14.51 27.17
N SER A 27 11.77 14.92 26.61
CA SER A 27 12.34 16.26 26.82
C SER A 27 11.78 17.33 25.89
N PHE A 28 11.04 16.94 24.85
CA PHE A 28 10.37 17.85 23.92
C PHE A 28 8.92 18.14 24.37
N PRO A 29 8.39 19.36 24.13
CA PRO A 29 6.98 19.63 24.36
C PRO A 29 6.11 18.77 23.45
N VAL A 30 5.19 17.98 24.03
CA VAL A 30 4.36 16.99 23.31
C VAL A 30 3.64 17.57 22.10
N LEU A 31 3.12 18.79 22.23
CA LEU A 31 2.54 19.60 21.17
C LEU A 31 3.56 20.66 20.73
N SER A 32 3.73 20.83 19.42
CA SER A 32 4.59 21.89 18.89
C SER A 32 4.09 23.28 19.27
N GLN A 33 5.02 24.21 19.44
CA GLN A 33 4.77 25.58 19.92
C GLN A 33 4.98 26.63 18.81
N VAL A 34 4.95 26.22 17.54
CA VAL A 34 5.16 27.09 16.38
C VAL A 34 3.85 27.60 15.78
N GLU A 35 3.87 28.82 15.25
CA GLU A 35 2.70 29.43 14.60
C GLU A 35 2.58 29.03 13.11
N PRO A 36 1.35 29.07 12.52
CA PRO A 36 1.14 28.79 11.11
C PRO A 36 1.99 29.67 10.19
N GLY A 37 2.86 29.05 9.40
CA GLY A 37 3.72 29.72 8.41
C GLY A 37 5.20 29.84 8.79
N TYR A 38 5.59 29.53 10.03
CA TYR A 38 6.96 29.73 10.56
C TYR A 38 8.09 29.22 9.64
N HIS A 39 7.91 28.07 8.97
CA HIS A 39 8.86 27.52 7.99
C HIS A 39 9.28 28.51 6.89
N LYS A 40 8.38 29.41 6.47
CA LYS A 40 8.63 30.36 5.38
C LYS A 40 9.72 31.38 5.73
N GLU A 41 9.94 31.64 7.01
CA GLU A 41 10.98 32.56 7.50
C GLU A 41 12.32 31.83 7.74
N LEU A 42 12.31 30.49 7.77
CA LEU A 42 13.47 29.64 8.06
C LEU A 42 14.08 28.98 6.83
N LEU A 43 13.36 28.94 5.70
CA LEU A 43 13.75 28.26 4.46
C LEU A 43 13.94 29.29 3.32
N PRO A 44 14.84 29.02 2.34
CA PRO A 44 15.03 29.91 1.21
C PRO A 44 13.83 29.89 0.25
N ASP A 45 13.53 31.03 -0.40
CA ASP A 45 12.43 31.18 -1.38
C ASP A 45 12.56 30.29 -2.64
N SER A 46 13.71 29.64 -2.85
CA SER A 46 13.96 28.75 -3.99
C SER A 46 14.92 27.63 -3.62
N ALA A 47 14.82 26.50 -4.34
CA ALA A 47 15.70 25.35 -4.16
C ALA A 47 17.16 25.70 -4.53
N PRO A 48 18.17 25.11 -3.84
CA PRO A 48 19.57 25.40 -4.09
C PRO A 48 19.99 24.99 -5.50
N SER A 49 20.74 25.87 -6.18
CA SER A 49 21.23 25.65 -7.55
C SER A 49 22.50 24.79 -7.63
N LYS A 50 22.96 24.27 -6.49
CA LYS A 50 24.12 23.39 -6.31
C LYS A 50 23.81 22.37 -5.20
N PRO A 51 24.48 21.21 -5.16
CA PRO A 51 24.39 20.31 -4.01
C PRO A 51 24.82 21.00 -2.70
N GLU A 52 24.09 20.71 -1.63
CA GLU A 52 24.45 21.01 -0.24
C GLU A 52 25.05 19.75 0.42
N ASN A 53 25.80 19.89 1.50
CA ASN A 53 26.31 18.72 2.24
C ASN A 53 25.18 18.11 3.08
N LEU A 54 25.20 16.79 3.29
CA LEU A 54 24.15 16.13 4.05
C LEU A 54 24.19 16.51 5.55
N GLU A 55 25.37 16.84 6.06
CA GLU A 55 25.61 17.42 7.38
C GLU A 55 24.81 18.70 7.58
N ASP A 56 24.91 19.66 6.65
CA ASP A 56 24.17 20.93 6.69
C ASP A 56 22.65 20.72 6.65
N VAL A 57 22.20 19.76 5.83
CA VAL A 57 20.77 19.37 5.73
C VAL A 57 20.28 18.76 7.05
N PHE A 58 21.06 17.90 7.70
CA PHE A 58 20.71 17.30 8.99
C PHE A 58 20.70 18.31 10.14
N ASP A 59 21.60 19.30 10.14
CA ASP A 59 21.49 20.43 11.08
C ASP A 59 20.28 21.31 10.77
N GLY A 60 19.91 21.47 9.50
CA GLY A 60 18.63 22.03 9.09
C GLY A 60 17.43 21.27 9.69
N ILE A 61 17.45 19.93 9.66
CA ILE A 61 16.41 19.09 10.30
C ILE A 61 16.37 19.34 11.82
N ARG A 62 17.52 19.27 12.50
CA ARG A 62 17.63 19.49 13.95
C ARG A 62 17.10 20.87 14.39
N GLN A 63 17.47 21.92 13.66
CA GLN A 63 17.21 23.31 14.06
C GLN A 63 15.85 23.83 13.60
N LYS A 64 15.37 23.42 12.41
CA LYS A 64 14.20 24.02 11.75
C LYS A 64 12.98 23.12 11.74
N ILE A 65 13.16 21.79 11.70
CA ILE A 65 12.05 20.82 11.58
C ILE A 65 11.62 20.31 12.95
N ILE A 66 12.56 19.86 13.80
CA ILE A 66 12.24 19.26 15.11
C ILE A 66 11.33 20.14 15.99
N PRO A 67 11.55 21.48 16.15
CA PRO A 67 10.66 22.32 16.97
C PRO A 67 9.20 22.37 16.47
N GLY A 68 8.98 22.09 15.18
CA GLY A 68 7.67 22.03 14.55
C GLY A 68 6.93 20.69 14.70
N ILE A 69 7.59 19.65 15.22
CA ILE A 69 6.98 18.33 15.34
C ILE A 69 6.04 18.28 16.54
N THR A 70 4.83 17.76 16.33
CA THR A 70 4.00 17.26 17.43
C THR A 70 4.45 15.84 17.75
N HIS A 71 5.06 15.65 18.91
CA HIS A 71 5.79 14.43 19.28
C HIS A 71 4.85 13.30 19.69
N ARG A 72 4.11 12.74 18.72
CA ARG A 72 3.18 11.59 18.84
C ARG A 72 3.75 10.30 19.44
N GLN A 73 5.05 10.30 19.77
CA GLN A 73 5.82 9.17 20.26
C GLN A 73 6.32 9.38 21.71
N SER A 74 5.97 10.52 22.32
CA SER A 74 6.09 10.75 23.76
C SER A 74 5.02 9.94 24.52
N PRO A 75 5.32 9.39 25.71
CA PRO A 75 4.32 8.69 26.55
C PRO A 75 3.15 9.60 26.97
N ASP A 76 3.33 10.93 26.98
CA ASP A 76 2.29 11.90 27.33
C ASP A 76 1.37 12.28 26.16
N TYR A 77 1.49 11.62 25.00
CA TYR A 77 0.62 11.88 23.83
C TYR A 77 -0.71 11.11 23.90
N PHE A 78 -1.74 11.75 24.47
CA PHE A 78 -3.09 11.16 24.64
C PHE A 78 -4.14 11.64 23.62
N ALA A 79 -3.75 12.28 22.51
CA ALA A 79 -4.68 12.84 21.53
C ALA A 79 -4.95 11.91 20.33
N TYR A 80 -6.20 11.87 19.86
CA TYR A 80 -6.65 11.05 18.73
C TYR A 80 -6.38 9.53 18.96
N TYR A 81 -5.77 8.86 17.97
CA TYR A 81 -5.32 7.47 18.06
C TYR A 81 -3.79 7.40 18.16
N PRO A 82 -3.23 6.41 18.90
CA PRO A 82 -1.80 6.25 19.03
C PRO A 82 -1.16 5.82 17.70
N SER A 83 -0.02 6.43 17.37
CA SER A 83 0.80 6.04 16.23
C SER A 83 1.74 4.91 16.65
N ASN A 84 1.22 3.70 16.76
CA ASN A 84 1.97 2.54 17.26
C ASN A 84 3.23 2.28 16.40
N ARG A 85 4.38 2.08 17.04
CA ARG A 85 5.67 1.78 16.41
C ARG A 85 6.31 0.53 17.02
N SER A 86 7.15 -0.15 16.23
CA SER A 86 8.02 -1.22 16.72
C SER A 86 9.35 -1.20 15.95
N THR A 87 10.42 -1.69 16.58
CA THR A 87 11.73 -1.81 15.92
C THR A 87 11.66 -2.70 14.68
N ALA A 88 10.85 -3.77 14.74
CA ALA A 88 10.62 -4.66 13.60
C ALA A 88 9.93 -3.93 12.42
N GLY A 89 8.91 -3.11 12.69
CA GLY A 89 8.24 -2.31 11.67
C GLY A 89 9.16 -1.27 11.04
N PHE A 90 9.95 -0.57 11.85
CA PHE A 90 10.93 0.41 11.36
C PHE A 90 12.01 -0.23 10.47
N LEU A 91 12.54 -1.40 10.88
CA LEU A 91 13.48 -2.16 10.05
C LEU A 91 12.83 -2.70 8.76
N GLY A 92 11.54 -3.07 8.81
CA GLY A 92 10.75 -3.43 7.63
C GLY A 92 10.63 -2.28 6.63
N GLU A 93 10.30 -1.08 7.09
CA GLU A 93 10.26 0.13 6.25
C GLU A 93 11.64 0.48 5.67
N MET A 94 12.72 0.37 6.45
CA MET A 94 14.09 0.56 5.96
C MET A 94 14.44 -0.43 4.83
N LEU A 95 14.04 -1.70 4.95
CA LEU A 95 14.25 -2.71 3.91
C LEU A 95 13.37 -2.45 2.68
N SER A 96 12.10 -2.09 2.88
CA SER A 96 11.15 -1.74 1.81
C SER A 96 11.67 -0.57 0.96
N ALA A 97 12.04 0.53 1.61
CA ALA A 97 12.62 1.71 0.95
C ALA A 97 14.01 1.41 0.34
N GLY A 98 14.81 0.56 0.99
CA GLY A 98 16.14 0.16 0.51
C GLY A 98 16.10 -0.72 -0.74
N PHE A 99 15.10 -1.61 -0.87
CA PHE A 99 14.87 -2.38 -2.09
C PHE A 99 14.18 -1.56 -3.19
N ASN A 100 13.42 -0.53 -2.84
CA ASN A 100 12.73 0.40 -3.76
C ASN A 100 11.92 -0.35 -4.85
N ILE A 101 11.18 -1.38 -4.44
CA ILE A 101 10.44 -2.29 -5.31
C ILE A 101 9.14 -1.63 -5.81
N VAL A 102 8.87 -1.74 -7.11
CA VAL A 102 7.60 -1.30 -7.72
C VAL A 102 6.72 -2.52 -8.03
N GLY A 103 6.08 -3.07 -7.00
CA GLY A 103 5.27 -4.30 -7.06
C GLY A 103 3.91 -4.16 -7.75
N PHE A 104 3.85 -3.63 -8.97
CA PHE A 104 2.57 -3.47 -9.71
C PHE A 104 2.00 -4.78 -10.27
N SER A 105 2.82 -5.83 -10.41
CA SER A 105 2.41 -7.16 -10.85
C SER A 105 3.33 -8.22 -10.23
N TRP A 106 2.91 -9.49 -10.26
CA TRP A 106 3.69 -10.58 -9.66
C TRP A 106 5.08 -10.68 -10.29
N ILE A 107 5.20 -10.57 -11.61
CA ILE A 107 6.51 -10.63 -12.30
C ILE A 107 7.42 -9.41 -11.99
N ALA A 108 6.87 -8.30 -11.49
CA ALA A 108 7.67 -7.14 -11.08
C ALA A 108 8.37 -7.36 -9.73
N SER A 109 7.77 -8.12 -8.81
CA SER A 109 8.45 -8.66 -7.62
C SER A 109 7.64 -9.80 -6.98
N PRO A 110 7.94 -11.07 -7.32
CA PRO A 110 7.21 -12.23 -6.79
C PRO A 110 7.23 -12.29 -5.26
N ALA A 111 8.39 -12.00 -4.68
CA ALA A 111 8.59 -12.05 -3.23
C ALA A 111 7.79 -10.97 -2.47
N ALA A 112 7.55 -9.80 -3.07
CA ALA A 112 6.69 -8.78 -2.46
C ALA A 112 5.22 -9.22 -2.49
N THR A 113 4.72 -9.62 -3.67
CA THR A 113 3.32 -10.04 -3.83
C THR A 113 2.98 -11.28 -3.00
N GLU A 114 3.84 -12.31 -2.99
CA GLU A 114 3.57 -13.53 -2.21
C GLU A 114 3.66 -13.29 -0.70
N LEU A 115 4.61 -12.46 -0.22
CA LEU A 115 4.70 -12.13 1.19
C LEU A 115 3.51 -11.28 1.67
N GLU A 116 3.06 -10.31 0.88
CA GLU A 116 1.85 -9.52 1.16
C GLU A 116 0.62 -10.43 1.31
N MET A 117 0.42 -11.35 0.36
CA MET A 117 -0.72 -12.28 0.38
C MET A 117 -0.66 -13.24 1.58
N ILE A 118 0.52 -13.70 2.00
CA ILE A 118 0.71 -14.51 3.22
C ILE A 118 0.40 -13.69 4.48
N VAL A 119 0.88 -12.45 4.57
CA VAL A 119 0.67 -11.57 5.74
C VAL A 119 -0.79 -11.14 5.88
N LEU A 120 -1.50 -10.93 4.77
CA LEU A 120 -2.94 -10.65 4.73
C LEU A 120 -3.82 -11.92 4.89
N GLY A 121 -3.24 -13.12 4.84
CA GLY A 121 -3.97 -14.39 4.91
C GLY A 121 -4.79 -14.74 3.65
N ILE A 122 -4.46 -14.14 2.51
CA ILE A 122 -5.17 -14.32 1.22
C ILE A 122 -4.46 -15.42 0.40
N PHE A 123 -4.69 -16.68 0.79
CA PHE A 123 -4.01 -17.83 0.17
C PHE A 123 -4.58 -18.19 -1.24
N PRO A 124 -3.78 -18.81 -2.13
CA PRO A 124 -4.19 -19.16 -3.51
C PRO A 124 -5.47 -19.98 -3.66
N GLU A 125 -5.85 -20.76 -2.65
CA GLU A 125 -7.09 -21.53 -2.62
C GLU A 125 -8.33 -20.61 -2.57
N ASN A 126 -8.16 -19.41 -2.00
CA ASN A 126 -9.20 -18.42 -1.74
C ASN A 126 -9.24 -17.28 -2.78
N TYR A 127 -8.41 -17.30 -3.83
CA TYR A 127 -8.52 -16.34 -4.93
C TYR A 127 -8.40 -16.96 -6.32
N ARG A 128 -8.86 -16.23 -7.34
CA ARG A 128 -8.81 -16.64 -8.75
C ARG A 128 -8.21 -15.50 -9.59
N VAL A 129 -7.16 -15.81 -10.35
CA VAL A 129 -6.64 -14.95 -11.41
C VAL A 129 -7.35 -15.32 -12.71
N LEU A 130 -8.24 -14.44 -13.19
CA LEU A 130 -8.93 -14.67 -14.45
C LEU A 130 -8.00 -14.32 -15.62
N LYS A 131 -7.75 -15.29 -16.51
CA LYS A 131 -6.95 -15.05 -17.73
C LYS A 131 -7.78 -14.33 -18.78
N VAL A 132 -7.14 -13.39 -19.46
CA VAL A 132 -7.67 -12.65 -20.62
C VAL A 132 -6.64 -12.69 -21.74
N ASP A 133 -7.08 -12.51 -22.99
CA ASP A 133 -6.22 -12.60 -24.17
C ASP A 133 -6.56 -11.52 -25.22
N SER A 134 -5.82 -11.49 -26.31
CA SER A 134 -5.95 -10.49 -27.36
C SER A 134 -7.29 -10.56 -28.13
N SER A 135 -8.00 -11.70 -28.12
CA SER A 135 -9.33 -11.80 -28.75
C SER A 135 -10.40 -11.01 -28.01
N SER A 136 -10.22 -10.80 -26.69
CA SER A 136 -11.07 -9.93 -25.88
C SER A 136 -10.54 -8.49 -25.76
N ASN A 137 -9.49 -8.12 -26.52
CA ASN A 137 -8.67 -6.93 -26.29
C ASN A 137 -8.12 -6.84 -24.85
N PHE A 138 -7.84 -7.98 -24.19
CA PHE A 138 -7.41 -8.09 -22.79
C PHE A 138 -8.43 -7.57 -21.76
N ALA A 139 -9.71 -7.46 -22.12
CA ALA A 139 -10.81 -7.16 -21.20
C ALA A 139 -11.41 -8.45 -20.63
N LEU A 140 -11.84 -8.43 -19.36
CA LEU A 140 -12.57 -9.54 -18.76
C LEU A 140 -13.94 -9.71 -19.42
N LEU A 141 -14.17 -10.93 -19.89
CA LEU A 141 -15.43 -11.38 -20.45
C LEU A 141 -16.38 -11.92 -19.38
N SER A 142 -17.67 -11.69 -19.59
CA SER A 142 -18.78 -12.15 -18.74
C SER A 142 -18.82 -13.67 -18.59
N GLU A 143 -18.40 -14.36 -19.63
CA GLU A 143 -18.49 -15.81 -19.79
C GLU A 143 -17.45 -16.50 -18.90
N VAL A 144 -16.21 -16.00 -18.88
CA VAL A 144 -15.10 -16.46 -18.02
C VAL A 144 -15.44 -16.27 -16.54
N LEU A 145 -15.99 -15.10 -16.17
CA LEU A 145 -16.46 -14.83 -14.81
C LEU A 145 -17.56 -15.82 -14.38
N SER A 146 -18.51 -16.10 -15.27
CA SER A 146 -19.64 -16.99 -15.00
C SER A 146 -19.20 -18.45 -14.82
N GLU A 147 -18.24 -18.92 -15.63
CA GLU A 147 -17.65 -20.26 -15.50
C GLU A 147 -16.95 -20.43 -14.15
N VAL A 148 -16.09 -19.48 -13.76
CA VAL A 148 -15.30 -19.59 -12.53
C VAL A 148 -16.18 -19.53 -11.28
N ILE A 149 -17.19 -18.65 -11.22
CA ILE A 149 -18.12 -18.65 -10.07
C ILE A 149 -18.95 -19.93 -10.05
N SER A 150 -19.43 -20.44 -11.20
CA SER A 150 -20.15 -21.72 -11.26
C SER A 150 -19.29 -22.88 -10.74
N LYS A 151 -17.98 -22.85 -11.02
CA LYS A 151 -17.00 -23.81 -10.52
C LYS A 151 -16.81 -23.68 -9.01
N ASP A 152 -16.54 -22.47 -8.49
CA ASP A 152 -16.39 -22.23 -7.05
C ASP A 152 -17.62 -22.66 -6.25
N LEU A 153 -18.83 -22.35 -6.75
CA LEU A 153 -20.10 -22.79 -6.16
C LEU A 153 -20.24 -24.32 -6.10
N SER A 154 -19.76 -25.06 -7.09
CA SER A 154 -19.80 -26.53 -7.07
C SER A 154 -18.80 -27.15 -6.07
N PHE A 155 -17.79 -26.40 -5.63
CA PHE A 155 -16.93 -26.76 -4.50
C PHE A 155 -17.47 -26.24 -3.14
N GLY A 156 -18.62 -25.56 -3.11
CA GLY A 156 -19.21 -25.00 -1.89
C GLY A 156 -18.55 -23.71 -1.40
N LEU A 157 -17.71 -23.09 -2.23
CA LEU A 157 -17.10 -21.79 -1.99
C LEU A 157 -18.07 -20.67 -2.38
N ILE A 158 -17.92 -19.52 -1.74
CA ILE A 158 -18.69 -18.30 -2.03
C ILE A 158 -17.74 -17.25 -2.58
N SER A 159 -17.90 -16.91 -3.86
CA SER A 159 -17.23 -15.77 -4.51
C SER A 159 -17.89 -14.46 -4.01
N PHE A 160 -17.14 -13.63 -3.27
CA PHE A 160 -17.69 -12.45 -2.57
C PHE A 160 -17.07 -11.11 -2.99
N PHE A 161 -15.94 -11.12 -3.70
CA PHE A 161 -15.30 -9.92 -4.25
C PHE A 161 -14.98 -10.09 -5.73
N LEU A 162 -15.12 -9.01 -6.50
CA LEU A 162 -14.72 -8.91 -7.91
C LEU A 162 -13.98 -7.59 -8.13
N TYR A 163 -12.72 -7.67 -8.56
CA TYR A 163 -11.93 -6.50 -8.92
C TYR A 163 -12.01 -6.23 -10.43
N ALA A 164 -12.76 -5.20 -10.86
CA ALA A 164 -12.88 -4.84 -12.28
C ALA A 164 -12.12 -3.55 -12.61
N THR A 165 -11.50 -3.50 -13.80
CA THR A 165 -10.51 -2.49 -14.14
C THR A 165 -10.90 -1.65 -15.36
N VAL A 166 -10.69 -0.33 -15.26
CA VAL A 166 -10.81 0.62 -16.37
C VAL A 166 -9.41 1.17 -16.67
N GLY A 167 -8.74 0.62 -17.68
CA GLY A 167 -7.35 0.95 -18.00
C GLY A 167 -6.34 0.00 -17.36
N THR A 168 -6.50 -1.32 -17.58
CA THR A 168 -5.49 -2.34 -17.22
C THR A 168 -4.15 -1.97 -17.85
N THR A 169 -3.10 -1.72 -17.07
CA THR A 169 -2.10 -0.76 -17.58
C THR A 169 -1.13 -1.31 -18.61
N SER A 170 -1.00 -2.64 -18.74
CA SER A 170 -0.22 -3.27 -19.82
C SER A 170 -0.76 -2.98 -21.23
N SER A 171 -2.06 -2.72 -21.36
CA SER A 171 -2.76 -2.61 -22.66
C SER A 171 -3.77 -1.45 -22.71
N THR A 172 -3.97 -0.74 -21.59
CA THR A 172 -5.07 0.20 -21.33
C THR A 172 -6.47 -0.38 -21.52
N ALA A 173 -6.62 -1.71 -21.48
CA ALA A 173 -7.92 -2.36 -21.72
C ALA A 173 -8.94 -2.05 -20.61
N VAL A 174 -10.22 -2.11 -20.98
CA VAL A 174 -11.35 -1.76 -20.11
C VAL A 174 -12.28 -2.95 -20.02
N ASP A 175 -12.49 -3.45 -18.80
CA ASP A 175 -13.41 -4.57 -18.54
C ASP A 175 -14.84 -4.22 -18.94
N LEU A 176 -15.63 -5.24 -19.31
CA LEU A 176 -17.02 -5.05 -19.75
C LEU A 176 -17.97 -4.84 -18.55
N LEU A 177 -17.74 -3.78 -17.77
CA LEU A 177 -18.41 -3.44 -16.50
C LEU A 177 -19.94 -3.64 -16.52
N LEU A 178 -20.62 -3.20 -17.58
CA LEU A 178 -22.08 -3.33 -17.72
C LEU A 178 -22.57 -4.78 -17.91
N LYS A 179 -21.69 -5.70 -18.32
CA LYS A 179 -21.96 -7.15 -18.31
C LYS A 179 -21.58 -7.77 -16.96
N LEU A 180 -20.40 -7.44 -16.42
CA LEU A 180 -19.90 -7.97 -15.15
C LEU A 180 -20.83 -7.60 -13.97
N ALA A 181 -21.31 -6.36 -13.92
CA ALA A 181 -22.26 -5.91 -12.89
C ALA A 181 -23.62 -6.62 -12.96
N LYS A 182 -24.06 -7.06 -14.15
CA LYS A 182 -25.30 -7.87 -14.29
C LYS A 182 -25.10 -9.25 -13.68
N ILE A 183 -23.97 -9.90 -13.97
CA ILE A 183 -23.60 -11.20 -13.36
C ILE A 183 -23.49 -11.06 -11.84
N SER A 184 -22.79 -10.02 -11.37
CA SER A 184 -22.62 -9.74 -9.94
C SER A 184 -23.97 -9.56 -9.23
N LYS A 185 -24.91 -8.85 -9.86
CA LYS A 185 -26.27 -8.67 -9.32
C LYS A 185 -27.10 -9.97 -9.34
N ILE A 186 -27.00 -10.78 -10.39
CA ILE A 186 -27.70 -12.08 -10.47
C ILE A 186 -27.19 -13.04 -9.39
N LEU A 187 -25.86 -13.11 -9.20
CA LEU A 187 -25.24 -14.05 -8.27
C LEU A 187 -25.35 -13.60 -6.80
N SER A 188 -25.42 -12.28 -6.54
CA SER A 188 -25.79 -11.73 -5.22
C SER A 188 -27.27 -11.93 -4.86
N ILE A 189 -28.09 -12.48 -5.77
CA ILE A 189 -29.49 -12.86 -5.52
C ILE A 189 -29.61 -14.38 -5.28
N THR A 190 -28.75 -15.21 -5.89
CA THR A 190 -28.74 -16.67 -5.68
C THR A 190 -27.86 -17.13 -4.51
N CYS A 191 -26.82 -16.39 -4.13
CA CYS A 191 -26.10 -16.58 -2.87
C CYS A 191 -26.46 -15.49 -1.86
N ALA A 192 -26.55 -15.86 -0.58
CA ALA A 192 -26.83 -14.95 0.54
C ALA A 192 -25.60 -14.11 0.93
N SER A 193 -24.86 -13.61 -0.07
CA SER A 193 -23.56 -12.98 0.03
C SER A 193 -23.41 -11.97 -1.11
N MET A 194 -23.14 -10.72 -0.77
CA MET A 194 -23.04 -9.64 -1.74
C MET A 194 -21.70 -9.72 -2.49
N LEU A 195 -21.72 -9.91 -3.82
CA LEU A 195 -20.52 -9.84 -4.65
C LEU A 195 -20.14 -8.37 -4.85
N ILE A 196 -19.20 -7.88 -4.05
CA ILE A 196 -18.73 -6.49 -4.09
C ILE A 196 -17.83 -6.33 -5.33
N MET A 197 -18.31 -5.55 -6.31
CA MET A 197 -17.50 -5.13 -7.46
C MET A 197 -16.79 -3.82 -7.15
N HIS A 198 -15.46 -3.86 -6.98
CA HIS A 198 -14.64 -2.64 -6.92
C HIS A 198 -14.18 -2.24 -8.32
N MET A 199 -14.06 -0.93 -8.57
CA MET A 199 -13.65 -0.38 -9.86
C MET A 199 -12.46 0.55 -9.68
N ARG A 200 -11.31 0.22 -10.29
CA ARG A 200 -10.12 1.09 -10.30
C ARG A 200 -9.90 1.68 -11.70
N ALA A 201 -9.61 2.98 -11.73
CA ALA A 201 -9.18 3.71 -12.91
C ALA A 201 -7.85 4.42 -12.60
N VAL A 202 -6.74 3.73 -12.81
CA VAL A 202 -5.38 4.24 -12.57
C VAL A 202 -4.45 3.78 -13.68
N LEU A 203 -3.82 4.72 -14.37
CA LEU A 203 -2.92 4.47 -15.51
C LEU A 203 -1.47 4.14 -15.08
N VAL A 204 -1.26 3.18 -14.16
CA VAL A 204 0.11 2.75 -13.76
C VAL A 204 0.26 1.23 -13.55
N ASN A 205 0.96 0.60 -14.49
CA ASN A 205 1.87 -0.55 -14.37
C ASN A 205 1.38 -2.02 -14.71
N VAL A 206 0.85 -3.25 -14.66
CA VAL A 206 0.94 -4.32 -15.68
C VAL A 206 0.01 -5.48 -15.24
N GLU A 207 -0.47 -6.30 -16.18
CA GLU A 207 -1.32 -7.50 -15.99
C GLU A 207 -2.77 -7.21 -15.58
N SER A 208 -3.71 -7.67 -16.42
CA SER A 208 -5.17 -7.59 -16.19
C SER A 208 -5.67 -8.63 -15.17
N THR A 209 -5.05 -8.67 -13.98
CA THR A 209 -5.38 -9.64 -12.93
C THR A 209 -6.68 -9.22 -12.22
N VAL A 210 -7.81 -9.64 -12.79
CA VAL A 210 -9.09 -9.61 -12.08
C VAL A 210 -9.08 -10.70 -11.02
N ILE A 211 -8.98 -10.26 -9.77
CA ILE A 211 -9.10 -11.11 -8.58
C ILE A 211 -10.58 -11.33 -8.28
N ILE A 212 -11.02 -12.59 -8.32
CA ILE A 212 -12.17 -13.03 -7.51
C ILE A 212 -11.60 -13.50 -6.17
N MET A 213 -12.16 -13.04 -5.04
CA MET A 213 -11.95 -13.72 -3.75
C MET A 213 -13.13 -14.64 -3.44
N ALA A 214 -12.83 -15.85 -3.00
CA ALA A 214 -13.78 -16.91 -2.66
C ALA A 214 -13.43 -17.51 -1.30
N ALA A 215 -14.44 -17.71 -0.44
CA ALA A 215 -14.24 -18.24 0.91
C ALA A 215 -15.26 -19.33 1.25
N TRP A 216 -14.94 -20.18 2.23
CA TRP A 216 -15.89 -21.16 2.76
C TRP A 216 -17.01 -20.46 3.52
N ARG A 217 -18.25 -20.92 3.34
CA ARG A 217 -19.46 -20.37 3.98
C ARG A 217 -19.40 -20.25 5.51
N LYS A 218 -18.50 -20.97 6.20
CA LYS A 218 -18.28 -20.88 7.65
C LYS A 218 -17.28 -19.78 8.08
N GLN A 219 -16.46 -19.26 7.17
CA GLN A 219 -15.44 -18.23 7.48
C GLN A 219 -15.94 -16.79 7.32
N ILE A 220 -17.10 -16.59 6.69
CA ILE A 220 -17.65 -15.25 6.38
C ILE A 220 -18.55 -14.72 7.53
N HIS A 221 -18.30 -15.18 8.76
CA HIS A 221 -18.85 -14.57 9.97
C HIS A 221 -17.88 -13.48 10.44
N PHE A 222 -18.16 -12.25 10.02
CA PHE A 222 -17.64 -11.07 10.70
C PHE A 222 -18.41 -10.91 12.02
N GLU A 223 -17.67 -10.89 13.14
CA GLU A 223 -18.13 -10.39 14.45
C GLU A 223 -17.87 -8.88 14.57
#